data_AF-A0A950I7H8-F1
#
_entry.id   AF-A0A950I7H8-F1
#
_cell.length_a   1.000
_cell.length_b   1.000
_cell.length_c   1.000
_cell.angle_alpha   90.00
_cell.angle_beta   90.00
_cell.angle_gamma   90.00
#
_symmetry.space_group_name_H-M   'P 1'
#
loop_
_entity.id
_entity.type
_entity.pdbx_description
1 polymer ?
#
loop_
_entity_poly.entity_id
_entity_poly.type
_entity_poly.pdbx_seq_one_letter_code
_entity_poly.pdbx_strand_id
1 'polypeptide(L)' 'DPEVRQGIKEYSNWPTIPQLYIKGEFIGGSDIMNEMFESGELKALLDA' A
#
# COMPACT_ATOMS: atom_id res chain seq x y z
N ASP A 1 16.61 2.33 -6.94
CA ASP A 1 17.11 1.18 -7.70
C ASP A 1 15.98 0.59 -8.55
N PRO A 2 16.14 0.45 -9.88
CA PRO A 2 15.17 -0.20 -10.75
C PRO A 2 14.82 -1.64 -10.35
N GLU A 3 15.78 -2.43 -9.85
CA GLU A 3 15.56 -3.82 -9.45
C GLU A 3 14.64 -3.90 -8.22
N VAL A 4 14.86 -3.02 -7.24
CA VAL A 4 13.99 -2.92 -6.06
C VAL A 4 12.55 -2.53 -6.44
N ARG A 5 12.40 -1.61 -7.40
CA ARG A 5 11.07 -1.17 -7.89
C ARG A 5 10.34 -2.26 -8.67
N GLN A 6 11.08 -3.12 -9.37
CA GLN A 6 10.49 -4.26 -10.07
C GLN A 6 10.10 -5.35 -9.06
N GLY A 7 11.01 -5.68 -8.14
CA GLY A 7 10.78 -6.69 -7.10
C GLY A 7 9.58 -6.37 -6.21
N ILE A 8 9.37 -5.11 -5.81
CA ILE A 8 8.22 -4.75 -4.97
C ILE A 8 6.87 -4.87 -5.69
N LYS A 9 6.84 -4.65 -7.01
CA LYS A 9 5.64 -4.85 -7.82
C LYS A 9 5.28 -6.32 -7.95
N GLU A 10 6.28 -7.17 -8.13
CA GLU A 10 6.11 -8.62 -8.20
C GLU A 10 5.70 -9.18 -6.83
N TYR A 11 6.31 -8.71 -5.74
CA TYR A 11 6.00 -9.13 -4.37
C TYR A 11 4.56 -8.80 -3.94
N SER A 12 4.08 -7.59 -4.23
CA SER A 12 2.68 -7.19 -3.94
C SER A 12 1.66 -7.73 -4.93
N ASN A 13 2.11 -8.27 -6.07
CA ASN A 13 1.27 -8.46 -7.25
C ASN A 13 0.51 -7.16 -7.65
N TRP A 14 1.18 -6.00 -7.49
CA TRP A 14 0.59 -4.68 -7.76
C TRP A 14 1.44 -3.88 -8.76
N PRO A 15 0.84 -3.35 -9.84
CA PRO A 15 1.60 -2.83 -10.98
C PRO A 15 2.24 -1.45 -10.74
N THR A 16 1.71 -0.67 -9.79
CA THR A 16 2.03 0.75 -9.61
C THR A 16 2.67 1.06 -8.26
N ILE A 17 3.28 2.25 -8.17
CA ILE A 17 3.85 2.84 -6.97
C ILE A 17 3.20 4.23 -6.86
N PRO A 18 2.90 4.74 -5.65
CA PRO A 18 3.23 4.22 -4.30
C PRO A 18 2.40 2.99 -3.90
N GLN A 19 2.99 2.17 -3.02
CA GLN A 19 2.36 1.00 -2.39
C GLN A 19 2.41 1.17 -0.88
N LEU A 20 1.28 0.92 -0.21
CA LEU A 20 1.16 0.97 1.24
C LEU A 20 1.29 -0.42 1.83
N TYR A 21 2.12 -0.51 2.87
CA TYR A 21 2.24 -1.70 3.70
C TYR A 21 2.07 -1.30 5.16
N ILE A 22 1.24 -2.03 5.91
CA ILE A 22 1.07 -1.86 7.35
C ILE A 22 1.42 -3.20 8.00
N LYS A 23 2.35 -3.18 8.97
CA LYS A 23 2.83 -4.39 9.68
C LYS A 23 3.33 -5.52 8.75
N GLY A 24 3.82 -5.17 7.57
CA GLY A 24 4.31 -6.11 6.56
C GLY A 24 3.25 -6.65 5.60
N GLU A 25 1.98 -6.31 5.80
CA GLU A 25 0.88 -6.67 4.91
C GLU A 25 0.65 -5.60 3.86
N PHE A 26 0.47 -6.01 2.60
CA PHE A 26 0.15 -5.10 1.50
C PHE A 26 -1.31 -4.64 1.62
N ILE A 27 -1.50 -3.32 1.63
CA ILE A 27 -2.82 -2.69 1.80
C ILE A 27 -3.37 -2.19 0.45
N GLY A 28 -2.53 -1.53 -0.36
CA GLY A 28 -2.98 -0.99 -1.64
C GLY A 28 -2.10 0.10 -2.24
N GLY A 29 -2.55 0.65 -3.36
CA GLY A 29 -1.95 1.81 -4.03
C GLY A 29 -2.48 3.15 -3.53
N SER A 30 -2.09 4.25 -4.20
CA SER A 30 -2.50 5.61 -3.81
C SER A 30 -4.01 5.85 -3.81
N ASP A 31 -4.73 5.27 -4.78
CA ASP A 31 -6.18 5.46 -4.90
C ASP A 31 -6.91 4.83 -3.71
N ILE A 32 -6.51 3.60 -3.36
CA ILE A 32 -7.03 2.86 -2.19
C ILE A 32 -6.70 3.59 -0.89
N MET A 33 -5.49 4.14 -0.75
CA MET A 33 -5.12 4.93 0.43
C MET A 33 -6.04 6.12 0.65
N ASN A 34 -6.41 6.83 -0.42
CA ASN A 34 -7.32 7.98 -0.34
C ASN A 34 -8.72 7.54 0.07
N GLU A 35 -9.25 6.46 -0.52
CA GLU A 35 -10.55 5.90 -0.14
C GLU A 35 -10.59 5.44 1.33
N MET A 36 -9.53 4.77 1.79
CA MET A 36 -9.39 4.32 3.19
C MET A 36 -9.22 5.50 4.15
N PHE A 37 -8.60 6.58 3.70
CA PHE A 37 -8.49 7.81 4.48
C PHE A 37 -9.86 8.50 4.63
N GLU A 38 -10.61 8.63 3.53
CA GLU A 38 -11.94 9.23 3.52
C GLU A 38 -12.96 8.43 4.33
N SER A 39 -12.89 7.09 4.30
CA SER A 39 -13.73 6.20 5.11
C SER A 39 -13.32 6.12 6.58
N GLY A 40 -12.10 6.57 6.93
CA GLY A 40 -11.53 6.45 8.27
C GLY A 40 -10.92 5.07 8.59
N GLU A 41 -11.02 4.10 7.67
CA GLU A 41 -10.45 2.76 7.83
C GLU A 41 -8.91 2.80 7.96
N LEU A 42 -8.25 3.70 7.22
CA LEU A 42 -6.80 3.86 7.29
C LEU A 42 -6.36 4.24 8.70
N LYS A 43 -7.10 5.13 9.37
CA LYS A 43 -6.80 5.53 10.75
C LYS A 43 -6.97 4.37 11.72
N ALA A 44 -8.06 3.61 11.59
CA ALA A 44 -8.31 2.44 12.43
C ALA A 44 -7.19 1.39 12.30
N LEU A 45 -6.65 1.20 11.10
CA LEU A 45 -5.53 0.26 10.87
C LEU A 45 -4.20 0.75 11.45
N LEU A 46 -3.97 2.06 11.50
CA LEU A 46 -2.73 2.65 12.05
C LEU A 46 -2.74 2.73 13.58
N ASP A 47 -3.92 2.87 14.19
CA ASP A 47 -4.08 2.96 15.65
C ASP A 47 -4.07 1.58 16.35
N ALA A 48 -4.18 0.48 15.59
CA ALA A 48 -4.15 -0.91 16.06
C ALA A 48 -2.73 -1.45 16.23
#